data_AF-A0A1C6GQF8-F1
#
_entry.id   AF-A0A1C6GQF8-F1
#
_cell.length_a   1.000
_cell.length_b   1.000
_cell.length_c   1.000
_cell.angle_alpha   90.00
_cell.angle_beta   90.00
_cell.angle_gamma   90.00
#
_symmetry.space_group_name_H-M   'P 1'
#
loop_
_entity.id
_entity.type
_entity.pdbx_description
1 polymer ?
#
loop_
_entity_poly.entity_id
_entity_poly.type
_entity_poly.pdbx_seq_one_letter_code
_entity_poly.pdbx_strand_id
1 'polypeptide(L)'
;MAYVKAIPPSVVYHLTRMENLDSVLDDGKIRRFMDSECWFCESLGKMKAYMEQTVMCEGKPYYAVSGQLCRYPKFVPEDYVLLKLTPCGYEDNWYRWNQEIPPGSPKELVQAAKEFSGLKIGYRGDLTFRNAEVIDVALFLTEEIVQRESVQTTSELQELLFEHIEREQREYTDSLYRMTQGQLIANAGEIEANRICYNALLTTAFEREQLILLLSNDKPLTSVREAWQAEQAENYDMGFSHTILRFCEDIRQAQQPEMTM
;
A
#
# COMPACT_ATOMS: atom_id res chain seq x y z
N MET A 1 -22.47 23.89 13.44
CA MET A 1 -21.98 22.51 13.61
C MET A 1 -20.46 22.52 13.63
N ALA A 2 -19.84 21.70 14.48
CA ALA A 2 -18.39 21.49 14.48
C ALA A 2 -17.89 20.91 13.14
N TYR A 3 -18.65 19.99 12.52
CA TYR A 3 -18.30 19.44 11.21
C TYR A 3 -18.83 20.31 10.06
N VAL A 4 -17.96 20.57 9.08
CA VAL A 4 -18.25 21.29 7.84
C VAL A 4 -17.82 20.42 6.66
N LYS A 5 -18.63 20.40 5.60
CA LYS A 5 -18.30 19.65 4.38
C LYS A 5 -17.02 20.21 3.76
N ALA A 6 -16.13 19.33 3.31
CA ALA A 6 -14.89 19.71 2.66
C ALA A 6 -14.87 19.25 1.20
N ILE A 7 -14.13 19.99 0.37
CA ILE A 7 -13.84 19.59 -1.00
C ILE A 7 -12.89 18.37 -0.94
N PRO A 8 -13.11 17.33 -1.76
CA PRO A 8 -12.21 16.19 -1.83
C PRO A 8 -10.79 16.63 -2.20
N PRO A 9 -9.77 16.30 -1.40
CA PRO A 9 -8.38 16.52 -1.77
C PRO A 9 -7.93 15.47 -2.81
N SER A 10 -7.12 15.90 -3.78
CA SER A 10 -6.47 14.98 -4.74
C SER A 10 -5.26 14.25 -4.15
N VAL A 11 -4.66 14.81 -3.11
CA VAL A 11 -3.51 14.24 -2.39
C VAL A 11 -3.70 14.50 -0.90
N VAL A 12 -3.38 13.51 -0.09
CA VAL A 12 -3.38 13.62 1.37
C VAL A 12 -2.12 13.04 1.98
N TYR A 13 -1.81 13.48 3.19
CA TYR A 13 -0.66 13.05 3.97
C TYR A 13 -1.14 12.42 5.28
N HIS A 14 -0.59 11.25 5.62
CA HIS A 14 -0.94 10.49 6.82
C HIS A 14 0.31 10.04 7.56
N LEU A 15 0.42 10.42 8.83
CA LEU A 15 1.48 9.94 9.71
C LEU A 15 1.02 8.65 10.39
N THR A 16 1.82 7.60 10.28
CA THR A 16 1.59 6.34 11.00
C THR A 16 2.91 5.82 11.57
N ARG A 17 2.86 4.79 12.40
CA ARG A 17 4.06 4.10 12.85
C ARG A 17 4.62 3.23 11.73
N MET A 18 5.95 3.10 11.69
CA MET A 18 6.65 2.26 10.72
C MET A 18 6.13 0.82 10.76
N GLU A 19 5.85 0.28 11.96
CA GLU A 19 5.31 -1.07 12.15
C GLU A 19 3.95 -1.33 11.46
N ASN A 20 3.20 -0.27 11.12
CA ASN A 20 1.91 -0.38 10.45
C ASN A 20 2.03 -0.31 8.91
N LEU A 21 3.21 0.00 8.37
CA LEU A 21 3.38 0.30 6.95
C LEU A 21 2.93 -0.87 6.07
N ASP A 22 3.45 -2.07 6.31
CA ASP A 22 3.13 -3.23 5.49
C ASP A 22 1.64 -3.56 5.55
N SER A 23 1.04 -3.56 6.74
CA SER A 23 -0.40 -3.79 6.88
C SER A 23 -1.25 -2.74 6.15
N VAL A 24 -0.81 -1.49 6.08
CA VAL A 24 -1.49 -0.42 5.33
C VAL A 24 -1.40 -0.66 3.82
N LEU A 25 -0.22 -1.06 3.34
CA LEU A 25 0.01 -1.36 1.91
C LEU A 25 -0.70 -2.65 1.49
N ASP A 26 -0.80 -3.63 2.38
CA ASP A 26 -1.52 -4.88 2.16
C ASP A 26 -3.03 -4.65 2.02
N ASP A 27 -3.61 -3.82 2.89
CA ASP A 27 -5.03 -3.50 2.88
C ASP A 27 -5.41 -2.48 1.79
N GLY A 28 -4.45 -1.64 1.37
CA GLY A 28 -4.70 -0.53 0.44
C GLY A 28 -5.62 0.54 1.01
N LYS A 29 -5.75 0.61 2.34
CA LYS A 29 -6.64 1.53 3.05
C LYS A 29 -6.01 2.08 4.32
N ILE A 30 -6.42 3.29 4.66
CA ILE A 30 -6.25 3.85 6.00
C ILE A 30 -7.55 3.60 6.77
N ARG A 31 -7.48 2.73 7.78
CA ARG A 31 -8.63 2.34 8.60
C ARG A 31 -8.89 3.34 9.72
N ARG A 32 -10.17 3.56 10.04
CA ARG A 32 -10.58 4.42 11.16
C ARG A 32 -10.28 3.73 12.49
N PHE A 33 -9.59 4.43 13.38
CA PHE A 33 -9.19 3.87 14.66
C PHE A 33 -10.15 4.29 15.77
N MET A 34 -11.19 3.48 16.00
CA MET A 34 -12.23 3.71 17.01
C MET A 34 -12.95 5.08 16.86
N ASP A 35 -12.81 5.72 15.71
CA ASP A 35 -13.36 7.03 15.35
C ASP A 35 -14.30 6.89 14.15
N SER A 36 -15.11 7.92 13.88
CA SER A 36 -15.91 8.00 12.65
C SER A 36 -15.05 8.36 11.44
N GLU A 37 -13.94 9.07 11.65
CA GLU A 37 -13.09 9.59 10.59
C GLU A 37 -11.64 9.06 10.64
N CYS A 38 -11.02 8.93 9.46
CA CYS A 38 -9.57 8.94 9.31
C CYS A 38 -9.10 10.39 9.11
N TRP A 39 -8.00 10.78 9.76
CA TRP A 39 -7.48 12.15 9.73
C TRP A 39 -6.22 12.29 8.89
N PHE A 40 -6.17 13.36 8.10
CA PHE A 40 -5.11 13.65 7.13
C PHE A 40 -4.72 15.13 7.13
N CYS A 41 -3.56 15.43 6.55
CA CYS A 41 -3.18 16.79 6.16
C CYS A 41 -3.16 16.90 4.62
N GLU A 42 -3.42 18.09 4.08
CA GLU A 42 -3.46 18.33 2.63
C GLU A 42 -2.09 18.75 2.06
N SER A 43 -1.11 19.02 2.91
CA SER A 43 0.25 19.37 2.50
C SER A 43 1.27 18.96 3.56
N LEU A 44 2.53 18.83 3.15
CA LEU A 44 3.66 18.58 4.06
C LEU A 44 3.80 19.71 5.09
N GLY A 45 3.62 20.97 4.70
CA GLY A 45 3.66 22.10 5.64
C GLY A 45 2.58 21.99 6.72
N LYS A 46 1.35 21.60 6.35
CA LYS A 46 0.28 21.32 7.32
C LYS A 46 0.63 20.13 8.21
N MET A 47 1.20 19.07 7.64
CA MET A 47 1.62 17.90 8.39
C MET A 47 2.67 18.25 9.45
N LYS A 48 3.71 19.01 9.08
CA LYS A 48 4.74 19.46 10.02
C LYS A 48 4.14 20.26 11.18
N ALA A 49 3.32 21.28 10.87
CA ALA A 49 2.64 22.09 11.87
C ALA A 49 1.69 21.25 12.76
N TYR A 50 1.05 20.23 12.18
CA TYR A 50 0.19 19.30 12.92
C TYR A 50 1.00 18.42 13.89
N MET A 51 2.14 17.89 13.45
CA MET A 51 3.05 17.09 14.26
C MET A 51 3.62 17.88 15.44
N GLU A 52 4.07 19.12 15.19
CA GLU A 52 4.58 20.05 16.20
C GLU A 52 3.56 20.34 17.30
N GLN A 53 2.26 20.29 16.97
CA GLN A 53 1.15 20.50 17.91
C GLN A 53 0.59 19.19 18.49
N THR A 54 1.09 18.02 18.08
CA THR A 54 0.58 16.71 18.50
C THR A 54 1.70 15.77 18.93
N VAL A 55 2.14 14.86 18.06
CA VAL A 55 3.05 13.76 18.39
C VAL A 55 4.41 14.26 18.91
N MET A 56 4.85 15.45 18.53
CA MET A 56 6.11 16.06 19.00
C MET A 56 5.98 16.75 20.36
N CYS A 57 4.79 16.81 20.94
CA CYS A 57 4.53 17.46 22.23
C CYS A 57 4.73 16.51 23.42
N GLU A 58 5.90 15.86 23.52
CA GLU A 58 6.21 14.88 24.57
C GLU A 58 5.74 15.34 25.97
N GLY A 59 5.04 14.44 26.68
CA GLY A 59 4.54 14.67 28.02
C GLY A 59 3.31 15.58 28.12
N LYS A 60 2.93 16.32 27.07
CA LYS A 60 1.71 17.15 27.10
C LYS A 60 0.46 16.27 27.20
N PRO A 61 -0.53 16.67 28.02
CA PRO A 61 -1.78 15.93 28.15
C PRO A 61 -2.66 16.07 26.90
N TYR A 62 -3.37 15.00 26.55
CA TYR A 62 -4.44 15.01 25.55
C TYR A 62 -5.55 14.04 25.97
N TYR A 63 -6.76 14.22 25.42
CA TYR A 63 -7.84 13.25 25.61
C TYR A 63 -7.88 12.29 24.43
N ALA A 64 -7.79 10.99 24.72
CA ALA A 64 -7.96 9.94 23.72
C ALA A 64 -9.42 9.86 23.24
N VAL A 65 -9.66 9.14 22.14
CA VAL A 65 -11.03 8.92 21.61
C VAL A 65 -11.95 8.27 22.65
N SER A 66 -11.41 7.49 23.58
CA SER A 66 -12.14 6.92 24.72
C SER A 66 -12.51 7.93 25.82
N GLY A 67 -12.11 9.21 25.69
CA GLY A 67 -12.22 10.23 26.73
C GLY A 67 -11.18 10.11 27.85
N GLN A 68 -10.25 9.15 27.76
CA GLN A 68 -9.18 8.99 28.74
C GLN A 68 -8.15 10.10 28.61
N LEU A 69 -7.74 10.68 29.75
CA LEU A 69 -6.60 11.59 29.80
C LEU A 69 -5.30 10.80 29.61
N CYS A 70 -4.62 11.05 28.51
CA CYS A 70 -3.35 10.46 28.13
C CYS A 70 -2.27 11.55 28.04
N ARG A 71 -1.02 11.13 27.85
CA ARG A 71 0.10 12.03 27.57
C ARG A 71 0.81 11.56 26.32
N TYR A 72 1.30 12.49 25.52
CA TYR A 72 2.12 12.13 24.37
C TYR A 72 3.38 11.40 24.85
N PRO A 73 3.70 10.22 24.29
CA PRO A 73 4.94 9.52 24.59
C PRO A 73 6.13 10.31 24.02
N LYS A 74 7.35 9.83 24.31
CA LYS A 74 8.55 10.30 23.64
C LYS A 74 8.39 10.14 22.13
N PHE A 75 8.68 11.21 21.40
CA PHE A 75 8.69 11.19 19.94
C PHE A 75 10.06 10.74 19.44
N VAL A 76 10.08 9.66 18.69
CA VAL A 76 11.27 9.13 18.00
C VAL A 76 10.92 9.14 16.51
N PRO A 77 11.46 10.07 15.69
CA PRO A 77 11.12 10.20 14.28
C PRO A 77 11.18 8.88 13.50
N GLU A 78 12.16 8.04 13.80
CA GLU A 78 12.45 6.77 13.15
C GLU A 78 11.35 5.71 13.38
N ASP A 79 10.55 5.85 14.44
CA ASP A 79 9.40 4.97 14.70
C ASP A 79 8.19 5.28 13.80
N TYR A 80 8.26 6.36 13.02
CA TYR A 80 7.17 6.86 12.20
C TYR A 80 7.52 6.91 10.72
N VAL A 81 6.49 6.81 9.90
CA VAL A 81 6.54 7.01 8.47
C VAL A 81 5.43 7.96 8.05
N LEU A 82 5.73 8.83 7.09
CA LEU A 82 4.75 9.69 6.47
C LEU A 82 4.36 9.12 5.11
N LEU A 83 3.07 8.97 4.90
CA LEU A 83 2.51 8.50 3.63
C LEU A 83 1.91 9.68 2.88
N LYS A 84 2.33 9.87 1.63
CA LYS A 84 1.57 10.67 0.67
C LYS A 84 0.71 9.72 -0.15
N LEU A 85 -0.58 9.98 -0.20
CA LEU A 85 -1.59 9.08 -0.76
C LEU A 85 -2.45 9.83 -1.78
N THR A 86 -2.91 9.12 -2.80
CA THR A 86 -3.97 9.59 -3.70
C THR A 86 -5.29 8.94 -3.27
N PRO A 87 -6.22 9.69 -2.67
CA PRO A 87 -7.54 9.16 -2.29
C PRO A 87 -8.28 8.51 -3.46
N CYS A 88 -8.98 7.41 -3.17
CA CYS A 88 -9.84 6.71 -4.11
C CYS A 88 -11.22 6.47 -3.49
N GLY A 89 -12.28 6.51 -4.31
CA GLY A 89 -13.65 6.23 -3.87
C GLY A 89 -14.50 7.47 -3.64
N TYR A 90 -15.34 7.45 -2.59
CA TYR A 90 -16.43 8.41 -2.42
C TYR A 90 -15.96 9.84 -2.11
N GLU A 91 -16.13 10.72 -3.09
CA GLU A 91 -15.88 12.16 -2.98
C GLU A 91 -16.73 12.82 -1.88
N ASP A 92 -17.92 12.29 -1.60
CA ASP A 92 -18.83 12.88 -0.62
C ASP A 92 -18.59 12.46 0.83
N ASN A 93 -17.39 12.04 1.22
CA ASN A 93 -17.07 11.65 2.61
C ASN A 93 -16.10 12.58 3.35
N TRP A 94 -15.70 13.71 2.75
CA TRP A 94 -14.74 14.64 3.34
C TRP A 94 -15.37 15.72 4.22
N TYR A 95 -14.74 15.99 5.37
CA TYR A 95 -15.17 16.98 6.35
C TYR A 95 -13.99 17.68 7.01
N ARG A 96 -14.21 18.92 7.45
CA ARG A 96 -13.36 19.58 8.45
C ARG A 96 -14.11 19.62 9.77
N TRP A 97 -13.38 19.38 10.84
CA TRP A 97 -13.91 19.55 12.19
C TRP A 97 -13.30 20.78 12.82
N ASN A 98 -14.17 21.73 13.15
CA ASN A 98 -13.84 22.92 13.91
C ASN A 98 -13.91 22.58 15.40
N GLN A 99 -12.79 22.77 16.07
CA GLN A 99 -12.68 22.59 17.52
C GLN A 99 -13.77 23.41 18.24
N GLU A 100 -14.55 22.74 19.07
CA GLU A 100 -15.54 23.40 19.92
C GLU A 100 -14.82 24.06 21.10
N ILE A 101 -15.05 25.37 21.26
CA ILE A 101 -14.42 26.22 22.28
C ILE A 101 -15.51 26.87 23.13
N PRO A 102 -15.42 26.84 24.48
CA PRO A 102 -16.42 27.43 25.36
C PRO A 102 -16.66 28.92 25.06
N PRO A 103 -17.93 29.40 25.12
CA PRO A 103 -18.22 30.82 25.01
C PRO A 103 -17.43 31.65 26.02
N GLY A 104 -16.88 32.79 25.60
CA GLY A 104 -16.07 33.67 26.45
C GLY A 104 -14.60 33.27 26.59
N SER A 105 -14.15 32.22 25.90
CA SER A 105 -12.73 31.84 25.84
C SER A 105 -11.84 32.98 25.31
N PRO A 106 -10.56 33.04 25.72
CA PRO A 106 -9.60 34.03 25.22
C PRO A 106 -9.49 34.01 23.70
N LYS A 107 -9.27 35.19 23.09
CA LYS A 107 -9.17 35.32 21.63
C LYS A 107 -8.02 34.49 21.05
N GLU A 108 -6.92 34.40 21.79
CA GLU A 108 -5.75 33.61 21.42
C GLU A 108 -6.11 32.11 21.35
N LEU A 109 -6.90 31.60 22.29
CA LEU A 109 -7.36 30.21 22.30
C LEU A 109 -8.30 29.92 21.13
N VAL A 110 -9.23 30.83 20.83
CA VAL A 110 -10.14 30.71 19.69
C VAL A 110 -9.37 30.69 18.37
N GLN A 111 -8.34 31.54 18.24
CA GLN A 111 -7.50 31.60 17.04
C GLN A 111 -6.66 30.33 16.88
N ALA A 112 -6.00 29.86 17.95
CA ALA A 112 -5.22 28.62 17.92
C ALA A 112 -6.09 27.40 17.56
N ALA A 113 -7.31 27.33 18.10
CA ALA A 113 -8.27 26.28 17.78
C ALA A 113 -8.68 26.27 16.31
N LYS A 114 -8.87 27.46 15.72
CA LYS A 114 -9.17 27.63 14.30
C LYS A 114 -8.00 27.22 13.41
N GLU A 115 -6.79 27.61 13.77
CA GLU A 115 -5.56 27.24 13.06
C GLU A 115 -5.36 25.73 13.06
N PHE A 116 -5.45 25.09 14.24
CA PHE A 116 -5.33 23.65 14.40
C PHE A 116 -6.37 22.88 13.57
N SER A 117 -7.63 23.33 13.62
CA SER A 117 -8.73 22.74 12.82
C SER A 117 -8.46 22.83 11.31
N GLY A 118 -7.76 23.87 10.85
CA GLY A 118 -7.39 24.07 9.45
C GLY A 118 -6.22 23.21 8.95
N LEU A 119 -5.45 22.60 9.87
CA LEU A 119 -4.34 21.71 9.52
C LEU A 119 -4.83 20.35 9.01
N LYS A 120 -5.95 19.87 9.56
CA LYS A 120 -6.48 18.54 9.27
C LYS A 120 -7.74 18.54 8.41
N ILE A 121 -7.95 17.43 7.74
CA ILE A 121 -9.17 17.07 7.03
C ILE A 121 -9.52 15.61 7.39
N GLY A 122 -10.79 15.33 7.60
CA GLY A 122 -11.30 14.02 7.97
C GLY A 122 -12.02 13.36 6.79
N TYR A 123 -11.77 12.07 6.59
CA TYR A 123 -12.57 11.20 5.72
C TYR A 123 -13.45 10.31 6.59
N ARG A 124 -14.77 10.33 6.38
CA ARG A 124 -15.68 9.44 7.11
C ARG A 124 -15.63 8.02 6.56
N GLY A 125 -15.22 7.07 7.40
CA GLY A 125 -14.99 5.68 7.02
C GLY A 125 -13.51 5.36 6.79
N ASP A 126 -13.25 4.19 6.21
CA ASP A 126 -11.91 3.75 5.84
C ASP A 126 -11.57 4.33 4.46
N LEU A 127 -10.42 5.00 4.34
CA LEU A 127 -10.00 5.62 3.09
C LEU A 127 -9.21 4.64 2.24
N THR A 128 -9.75 4.23 1.09
CA THR A 128 -8.98 3.56 0.03
C THR A 128 -8.06 4.57 -0.66
N PHE A 129 -6.86 4.13 -1.02
CA PHE A 129 -5.89 4.98 -1.73
C PHE A 129 -5.16 4.22 -2.85
N ARG A 130 -4.45 4.99 -3.67
CA ARG A 130 -3.48 4.54 -4.68
C ARG A 130 -2.26 5.44 -4.69
N ASN A 131 -1.23 5.04 -5.41
CA ASN A 131 0.01 5.79 -5.64
C ASN A 131 0.64 6.27 -4.34
N ALA A 132 0.90 5.33 -3.42
CA ALA A 132 1.53 5.66 -2.16
C ALA A 132 3.00 6.05 -2.36
N GLU A 133 3.42 7.11 -1.68
CA GLU A 133 4.81 7.49 -1.54
C GLU A 133 5.16 7.49 -0.04
N VAL A 134 6.24 6.79 0.31
CA VAL A 134 6.82 6.75 1.66
C VAL A 134 7.80 7.90 1.80
N ILE A 135 7.70 8.58 2.94
CA ILE A 135 8.53 9.69 3.35
C ILE A 135 9.14 9.36 4.71
N ASP A 136 10.47 9.37 4.76
CA ASP A 136 11.23 9.27 6.00
C ASP A 136 10.98 10.49 6.89
N VAL A 137 10.50 10.24 8.11
CA VAL A 137 10.11 11.30 9.04
C VAL A 137 11.32 12.01 9.64
N ALA A 138 12.43 11.31 9.90
CA ALA A 138 13.65 11.92 10.42
C ALA A 138 14.22 12.93 9.41
N LEU A 139 14.36 12.51 8.14
CA LEU A 139 14.82 13.36 7.05
C LEU A 139 13.84 14.51 6.77
N PHE A 140 12.53 14.25 6.77
CA PHE A 140 11.51 15.29 6.58
C PHE A 140 11.58 16.41 7.63
N LEU A 141 11.96 16.08 8.86
CA LEU A 141 12.06 17.08 9.91
C LEU A 141 13.35 17.91 9.80
N THR A 142 14.42 17.35 9.21
CA THR A 142 15.73 18.01 9.04
C THR A 142 15.93 18.72 7.71
N GLU A 143 15.25 18.32 6.63
CA GLU A 143 15.45 18.84 5.27
C GLU A 143 14.16 19.43 4.67
N GLU A 144 14.29 20.44 3.78
CA GLU A 144 13.15 20.93 2.97
C GLU A 144 12.85 20.02 1.76
N ILE A 145 13.85 19.27 1.28
CA ILE A 145 13.71 18.32 0.17
C ILE A 145 13.55 16.92 0.75
N VAL A 146 12.38 16.35 0.55
CA VAL A 146 12.04 15.03 1.06
C VAL A 146 12.23 14.01 -0.05
N GLN A 147 13.17 13.07 0.10
CA GLN A 147 13.24 11.91 -0.78
C GLN A 147 11.96 11.09 -0.58
N ARG A 148 11.33 10.70 -1.69
CA ARG A 148 10.08 9.94 -1.70
C ARG A 148 10.30 8.65 -2.43
N GLU A 149 9.90 7.56 -1.80
CA GLU A 149 9.93 6.24 -2.40
C GLU A 149 8.52 5.84 -2.79
N SER A 150 8.29 5.56 -4.07
CA SER A 150 7.00 5.05 -4.52
C SER A 150 6.87 3.60 -4.07
N VAL A 151 5.77 3.28 -3.39
CA VAL A 151 5.46 1.94 -2.92
C VAL A 151 4.09 1.53 -3.42
N GLN A 152 3.97 0.31 -3.92
CA GLN A 152 2.72 -0.23 -4.42
C GLN A 152 1.97 -0.99 -3.32
N THR A 153 0.66 -0.82 -3.31
CA THR A 153 -0.28 -1.66 -2.55
C THR A 153 -0.37 -3.06 -3.17
N THR A 154 -0.89 -4.03 -2.40
CA THR A 154 -1.14 -5.39 -2.91
C THR A 154 -2.03 -5.39 -4.15
N SER A 155 -3.09 -4.57 -4.16
CA SER A 155 -3.98 -4.47 -5.33
C SER A 155 -3.28 -3.88 -6.56
N GLU A 156 -2.43 -2.87 -6.39
CA GLU A 156 -1.66 -2.29 -7.51
C GLU A 156 -0.65 -3.30 -8.07
N LEU A 157 0.05 -4.04 -7.21
CA LEU A 157 0.96 -5.11 -7.64
C LEU A 157 0.20 -6.23 -8.38
N GLN A 158 -0.99 -6.59 -7.89
CA GLN A 158 -1.83 -7.59 -8.55
C GLN A 158 -2.29 -7.13 -9.94
N GLU A 159 -2.71 -5.87 -10.09
CA GLU A 159 -3.08 -5.28 -11.38
C GLU A 159 -1.89 -5.29 -12.36
N LEU A 160 -0.70 -4.90 -11.89
CA LEU A 160 0.53 -4.94 -12.71
C LEU A 160 0.88 -6.36 -13.15
N LEU A 161 0.78 -7.34 -12.25
CA LEU A 161 1.05 -8.74 -12.57
C LEU A 161 0.07 -9.25 -13.63
N PHE A 162 -1.20 -8.90 -13.52
CA PHE A 162 -2.23 -9.28 -14.49
C PHE A 162 -1.96 -8.66 -15.86
N GLU A 163 -1.61 -7.38 -15.94
CA GLU A 163 -1.24 -6.75 -17.21
C GLU A 163 -0.05 -7.46 -17.89
N HIS A 164 0.93 -7.90 -17.09
CA HIS A 164 2.10 -8.62 -17.59
C HIS A 164 1.75 -10.01 -18.10
N ILE A 165 1.00 -10.78 -17.32
CA ILE A 165 0.50 -12.12 -17.70
C ILE A 165 -0.35 -12.04 -18.96
N GLU A 166 -1.24 -11.07 -19.06
CA GLU A 166 -2.09 -10.85 -20.23
C GLU A 166 -1.28 -10.54 -21.49
N ARG A 167 -0.18 -9.77 -21.36
CA ARG A 167 0.73 -9.53 -22.48
C ARG A 167 1.42 -10.81 -22.93
N GLU A 168 2.00 -11.57 -22.01
CA GLU A 168 2.62 -12.87 -22.33
C GLU A 168 1.63 -13.84 -22.95
N GLN A 169 0.40 -13.91 -22.42
CA GLN A 169 -0.63 -14.80 -22.94
C GLN A 169 -1.01 -14.46 -24.38
N ARG A 170 -1.08 -13.16 -24.73
CA ARG A 170 -1.30 -12.72 -26.12
C ARG A 170 -0.16 -13.15 -27.03
N GLU A 171 1.08 -12.91 -26.62
CA GLU A 171 2.26 -13.32 -27.40
C GLU A 171 2.31 -14.84 -27.60
N TYR A 172 2.00 -15.60 -26.54
CA TYR A 172 1.91 -17.06 -26.61
C TYR A 172 0.83 -17.51 -27.58
N THR A 173 -0.37 -16.94 -27.48
CA THR A 173 -1.50 -17.27 -28.36
C THR A 173 -1.19 -16.95 -29.82
N ASP A 174 -0.58 -15.80 -30.10
CA ASP A 174 -0.12 -15.42 -31.44
C ASP A 174 0.90 -16.39 -32.02
N SER A 175 1.75 -16.98 -31.17
CA SER A 175 2.71 -18.01 -31.58
C SER A 175 2.00 -19.30 -32.02
N LEU A 176 0.93 -19.71 -31.31
CA LEU A 176 0.16 -20.91 -31.62
C LEU A 176 -0.53 -20.80 -32.97
N TYR A 177 -1.05 -19.62 -33.33
CA TYR A 177 -1.68 -19.40 -34.64
C TYR A 177 -0.71 -19.54 -35.83
N ARG A 178 0.60 -19.45 -35.58
CA ARG A 178 1.65 -19.63 -36.60
C ARG A 178 2.16 -21.06 -36.68
N MET A 179 1.75 -21.93 -35.77
CA MET A 179 2.18 -23.33 -35.74
C MET A 179 1.40 -24.20 -36.72
N THR A 180 2.08 -25.21 -37.25
CA THR A 180 1.44 -26.30 -38.00
C THR A 180 0.68 -27.24 -37.06
N GLN A 181 -0.24 -28.03 -37.61
CA GLN A 181 -0.96 -29.05 -36.84
C GLN A 181 -0.02 -30.03 -36.13
N GLY A 182 1.06 -30.46 -36.78
CA GLY A 182 2.05 -31.38 -36.18
C GLY A 182 2.76 -30.76 -34.98
N GLN A 183 3.08 -29.46 -35.05
CA GLN A 183 3.69 -28.73 -33.93
C GLN A 183 2.71 -28.54 -32.76
N LEU A 184 1.44 -28.23 -33.05
CA LEU A 184 0.41 -28.12 -32.01
C LEU A 184 0.22 -29.45 -31.26
N ILE A 185 0.23 -30.58 -31.97
CA ILE A 185 0.15 -31.91 -31.36
C ILE A 185 1.40 -32.19 -30.51
N ALA A 186 2.59 -31.87 -31.02
CA ALA A 186 3.84 -32.06 -30.28
C ALA A 186 3.90 -31.21 -29.01
N ASN A 187 3.32 -30.01 -29.03
CA ASN A 187 3.33 -29.05 -27.92
C ASN A 187 2.09 -29.13 -27.01
N ALA A 188 1.23 -30.15 -27.16
CA ALA A 188 -0.04 -30.24 -26.43
C ALA A 188 0.13 -30.16 -24.90
N GLY A 189 1.21 -30.75 -24.36
CA GLY A 189 1.52 -30.67 -22.93
C GLY A 189 1.89 -29.26 -22.46
N GLU A 190 2.64 -28.50 -23.27
CA GLU A 190 2.95 -27.10 -22.97
C GLU A 190 1.70 -26.21 -23.05
N ILE A 191 0.85 -26.44 -24.05
CA ILE A 191 -0.42 -25.69 -24.21
C ILE A 191 -1.31 -25.89 -22.98
N GLU A 192 -1.42 -27.12 -22.49
CA GLU A 192 -2.20 -27.41 -21.29
C GLU A 192 -1.56 -26.81 -20.02
N ALA A 193 -0.24 -26.94 -19.87
CA ALA A 193 0.48 -26.32 -18.75
C ALA A 193 0.31 -24.80 -18.74
N ASN A 194 0.39 -24.16 -19.91
CA ASN A 194 0.19 -22.72 -20.07
C ASN A 194 -1.24 -22.33 -19.63
N ARG A 195 -2.25 -23.08 -20.08
CA ARG A 195 -3.65 -22.84 -19.69
C ARG A 195 -3.84 -22.96 -18.19
N ILE A 196 -3.26 -23.96 -17.55
CA ILE A 196 -3.34 -24.16 -16.09
C ILE A 196 -2.68 -22.99 -15.36
N CYS A 197 -1.44 -22.66 -15.70
CA CYS A 197 -0.68 -21.60 -15.03
C CYS A 197 -1.31 -20.23 -15.23
N TYR A 198 -1.77 -19.92 -16.44
CA TYR A 198 -2.48 -18.67 -16.74
C TYR A 198 -3.72 -18.50 -15.84
N ASN A 199 -4.59 -19.50 -15.79
CA ASN A 199 -5.79 -19.43 -14.95
C ASN A 199 -5.45 -19.32 -13.46
N ALA A 200 -4.45 -20.08 -13.01
CA ALA A 200 -4.08 -20.10 -11.62
C ALA A 200 -3.43 -18.78 -11.17
N LEU A 201 -2.55 -18.18 -11.99
CA LEU A 201 -1.99 -16.86 -11.71
C LEU A 201 -3.05 -15.74 -11.66
N LEU A 202 -4.13 -15.85 -12.45
CA LEU A 202 -5.20 -14.84 -12.42
C LEU A 202 -6.22 -15.02 -11.29
N THR A 203 -6.25 -16.19 -10.65
CA THR A 203 -7.28 -16.53 -9.65
C THR A 203 -6.73 -16.75 -8.24
N THR A 204 -5.43 -16.99 -8.10
CA THR A 204 -4.79 -17.17 -6.80
C THR A 204 -4.68 -15.83 -6.08
N ALA A 205 -5.03 -15.83 -4.79
CA ALA A 205 -4.71 -14.73 -3.90
C ALA A 205 -3.26 -14.85 -3.47
N PHE A 206 -2.42 -13.91 -3.92
CA PHE A 206 -1.01 -13.86 -3.56
C PHE A 206 -0.77 -12.88 -2.41
N GLU A 207 0.17 -13.22 -1.55
CA GLU A 207 0.73 -12.27 -0.60
C GLU A 207 1.55 -11.20 -1.33
N ARG A 208 1.67 -10.01 -0.72
CA ARG A 208 2.36 -8.87 -1.31
C ARG A 208 3.80 -9.20 -1.73
N GLU A 209 4.53 -9.95 -0.88
CA GLU A 209 5.90 -10.39 -1.19
C GLU A 209 5.95 -11.30 -2.43
N GLN A 210 5.01 -12.23 -2.57
CA GLN A 210 4.93 -13.11 -3.74
C GLN A 210 4.68 -12.31 -5.02
N LEU A 211 3.81 -11.29 -4.97
CA LEU A 211 3.57 -10.41 -6.12
C LEU A 211 4.84 -9.66 -6.53
N ILE A 212 5.60 -9.13 -5.56
CA ILE A 212 6.88 -8.45 -5.80
C ILE A 212 7.88 -9.41 -6.47
N LEU A 213 8.01 -10.63 -5.95
CA LEU A 213 8.91 -11.64 -6.51
C LEU A 213 8.50 -12.06 -7.92
N LEU A 214 7.22 -12.31 -8.17
CA LEU A 214 6.70 -12.62 -9.51
C LEU A 214 6.96 -11.47 -10.50
N LEU A 215 6.74 -10.23 -10.08
CA LEU A 215 6.97 -9.04 -10.90
C LEU A 215 8.45 -8.72 -11.15
N SER A 216 9.36 -9.27 -10.33
CA SER A 216 10.81 -9.15 -10.59
C SER A 216 11.28 -10.00 -11.77
N ASN A 217 10.41 -10.88 -12.30
CA ASN A 217 10.67 -11.68 -13.48
C ASN A 217 10.12 -11.01 -14.74
N ASP A 218 10.89 -10.99 -15.83
CA ASP A 218 10.47 -10.41 -17.11
C ASP A 218 9.37 -11.23 -17.83
N LYS A 219 9.21 -12.51 -17.48
CA LYS A 219 8.26 -13.46 -18.06
C LYS A 219 7.67 -14.39 -16.97
N PRO A 220 6.89 -13.85 -16.02
CA PRO A 220 6.29 -14.62 -14.93
C PRO A 220 5.44 -15.79 -15.43
N LEU A 221 4.60 -15.62 -16.46
CA LEU A 221 3.75 -16.72 -16.94
C LEU A 221 4.60 -17.86 -17.52
N THR A 222 5.56 -17.51 -18.37
CA THR A 222 6.46 -18.49 -18.99
C THR A 222 7.29 -19.23 -17.94
N SER A 223 7.89 -18.49 -16.99
CA SER A 223 8.76 -19.06 -15.96
C SER A 223 8.01 -19.97 -14.99
N VAL A 224 6.82 -19.56 -14.55
CA VAL A 224 5.97 -20.38 -13.69
C VAL A 224 5.50 -21.64 -14.42
N ARG A 225 5.19 -21.54 -15.71
CA ARG A 225 4.84 -22.71 -16.53
C ARG A 225 5.99 -23.70 -16.64
N GLU A 226 7.21 -23.24 -16.86
CA GLU A 226 8.40 -24.10 -16.92
C GLU A 226 8.64 -24.80 -15.57
N ALA A 227 8.56 -24.05 -14.47
CA ALA A 227 8.64 -24.60 -13.12
C ALA A 227 7.54 -25.65 -12.86
N TRP A 228 6.30 -25.34 -13.24
CA TRP A 228 5.16 -26.27 -13.13
C TRP A 228 5.39 -27.56 -13.91
N GLN A 229 5.87 -27.48 -15.15
CA GLN A 229 6.14 -28.66 -15.97
C GLN A 229 7.27 -29.52 -15.39
N ALA A 230 8.32 -28.89 -14.85
CA ALA A 230 9.41 -29.61 -14.18
C ALA A 230 8.90 -30.36 -12.94
N GLU A 231 8.06 -29.73 -12.12
CA GLU A 231 7.51 -30.38 -10.92
C GLU A 231 6.55 -31.52 -11.28
N GLN A 232 5.68 -31.34 -12.27
CA GLN A 232 4.74 -32.38 -12.69
C GLN A 232 5.43 -33.61 -13.30
N ALA A 233 6.62 -33.44 -13.88
CA ALA A 233 7.42 -34.54 -14.38
C ALA A 233 8.03 -35.39 -13.24
N GLU A 234 8.28 -34.79 -12.08
CA GLU A 234 8.88 -35.44 -10.92
C GLU A 234 7.82 -35.94 -9.91
N ASN A 235 6.70 -35.23 -9.77
CA ASN A 235 5.71 -35.48 -8.71
C ASN A 235 4.29 -35.02 -9.12
N TYR A 236 3.52 -35.93 -9.73
CA TYR A 236 2.24 -35.67 -10.42
C TYR A 236 1.07 -35.14 -9.54
N ASP A 237 1.23 -35.05 -8.21
CA ASP A 237 0.14 -34.71 -7.27
C ASP A 237 0.35 -33.36 -6.54
N MET A 238 1.38 -32.60 -6.89
CA MET A 238 1.63 -31.30 -6.25
C MET A 238 0.69 -30.22 -6.83
N GLY A 239 -0.04 -29.54 -5.96
CA GLY A 239 -0.92 -28.45 -6.35
C GLY A 239 -0.15 -27.19 -6.75
N PHE A 240 -0.75 -26.35 -7.59
CA PHE A 240 -0.15 -25.10 -8.11
C PHE A 240 0.42 -24.17 -7.04
N SER A 241 -0.21 -24.11 -5.85
CA SER A 241 0.27 -23.31 -4.73
C SER A 241 1.67 -23.72 -4.27
N HIS A 242 2.02 -25.01 -4.34
CA HIS A 242 3.38 -25.47 -4.01
C HIS A 242 4.41 -24.92 -5.00
N THR A 243 4.10 -24.99 -6.30
CA THR A 243 4.99 -24.51 -7.36
C THR A 243 5.27 -23.02 -7.22
N ILE A 244 4.24 -22.20 -6.92
CA ILE A 244 4.44 -20.78 -6.66
C ILE A 244 5.34 -20.54 -5.46
N LEU A 245 5.10 -21.24 -4.34
CA LEU A 245 5.90 -21.06 -3.13
C LEU A 245 7.37 -21.34 -3.41
N ARG A 246 7.67 -22.50 -4.00
CA ARG A 246 9.04 -22.88 -4.37
C ARG A 246 9.65 -21.91 -5.38
N PHE A 247 8.90 -21.52 -6.42
CA PHE A 247 9.37 -20.57 -7.42
C PHE A 247 9.73 -19.21 -6.80
N CYS A 248 8.91 -18.70 -5.88
CA CYS A 248 9.20 -17.48 -5.15
C CYS A 248 10.43 -17.64 -4.23
N GLU A 249 10.59 -18.80 -3.58
CA GLU A 249 11.78 -19.11 -2.80
C GLU A 249 13.05 -19.13 -3.64
N ASP A 250 13.00 -19.73 -4.83
CA ASP A 250 14.13 -19.78 -5.77
C ASP A 250 14.53 -18.37 -6.24
N ILE A 251 13.56 -17.52 -6.58
CA ILE A 251 13.81 -16.10 -6.91
C ILE A 251 14.46 -15.38 -5.73
N ARG A 252 13.92 -15.58 -4.52
CA ARG A 252 14.43 -14.93 -3.31
C ARG A 252 15.88 -15.33 -3.04
N GLN A 253 16.21 -16.61 -3.18
CA GLN A 253 17.58 -17.12 -3.01
C GLN A 253 18.53 -16.55 -4.08
N ALA A 254 18.09 -16.48 -5.34
CA ALA A 254 18.91 -15.92 -6.42
C ALA A 254 19.18 -14.41 -6.25
N GLN A 255 18.30 -13.68 -5.57
CA GLN A 255 18.45 -12.24 -5.29
C GLN A 255 19.28 -11.95 -4.04
N GLN A 256 19.54 -12.93 -3.17
CA GLN A 256 20.46 -12.74 -2.05
C GLN A 256 21.91 -12.86 -2.55
N PRO A 257 22.76 -11.83 -2.39
CA PRO A 257 24.17 -11.98 -2.72
C PRO A 257 24.77 -13.06 -1.80
N GLU A 258 25.48 -14.03 -2.39
CA GLU A 258 26.30 -14.97 -1.60
C GLU A 258 27.20 -14.14 -0.67
N MET A 259 26.89 -14.15 0.62
CA MET A 259 27.82 -13.70 1.65
C MET A 259 28.99 -14.69 1.65
N THR A 260 29.95 -14.42 0.77
CA THR A 260 31.25 -15.08 0.78
C THR A 260 31.96 -14.64 2.06
N MET A 261 32.13 -15.61 2.98
CA MET A 261 32.98 -15.51 4.16
C MET A 261 34.43 -15.21 3.80
#